data_AF-A0A1N6MZL2-F1
#
_entry.id   AF-A0A1N6MZL2-F1
#
_cell.length_a   1.000
_cell.length_b   1.000
_cell.length_c   1.000
_cell.angle_alpha   90.00
_cell.angle_beta   90.00
_cell.angle_gamma   90.00
#
_symmetry.space_group_name_H-M   'P 1'
#
loop_
_entity.id
_entity.type
_entity.pdbx_description
1 polymer ?
#
loop_
_entity_poly.entity_id
_entity_poly.type
_entity_poly.pdbx_seq_one_letter_code
_entity_poly.pdbx_strand_id
1 'polypeptide(L)'
;MISLVRTPEELRDQKVIAQALAEIERLLKIADEALSQKPYLSGDKFGMADIALAPFIYPWINVVTERPSLPNLERWYQLMTERPAFRKIVMIEIN
;
A
#
# COMPACT_ATOMS: atom_id res chain seq x y z
N MET A 1 8.66 1.38 -5.25
CA MET A 1 9.23 0.58 -4.14
C MET A 1 10.43 -0.26 -4.55
N ILE A 2 10.51 -0.78 -5.78
CA ILE A 2 11.72 -1.49 -6.26
C ILE A 2 13.00 -0.66 -6.01
N SER A 3 13.00 0.63 -6.34
CA SER A 3 14.15 1.51 -6.10
C SER A 3 14.56 1.70 -4.62
N LEU A 4 13.65 1.46 -3.68
CA LEU A 4 13.93 1.58 -2.24
C LEU A 4 14.43 0.26 -1.63
N VAL A 5 13.99 -0.87 -2.20
CA VAL A 5 14.23 -2.21 -1.63
C VAL A 5 15.32 -2.97 -2.40
N ARG A 6 15.26 -2.92 -3.73
CA ARG A 6 16.04 -3.77 -4.64
C ARG A 6 17.20 -3.05 -5.31
N THR A 7 17.29 -1.73 -5.15
CA THR A 7 18.39 -0.93 -5.69
C THR A 7 19.36 -0.59 -4.55
N PRO A 8 20.67 -0.91 -4.69
CA PRO A 8 21.72 -0.49 -3.75
C PRO A 8 21.68 1.02 -3.56
N GLU A 9 21.97 1.50 -2.34
CA GLU A 9 21.80 2.90 -1.95
C GLU A 9 22.57 3.86 -2.86
N GLU A 10 23.79 3.48 -3.23
CA GLU A 10 24.68 4.21 -4.11
C GLU A 10 24.16 4.33 -5.56
N LEU A 11 23.22 3.48 -5.96
CA LEU A 11 22.58 3.50 -7.29
C LEU A 11 21.19 4.12 -7.28
N ARG A 12 20.70 4.60 -6.13
CA ARG A 12 19.37 5.19 -6.02
C ARG A 12 19.34 6.60 -6.57
N ASP A 13 18.50 6.81 -7.58
CA ASP A 13 18.12 8.15 -8.02
C ASP A 13 17.05 8.72 -7.10
N GLN A 14 17.46 9.64 -6.22
CA GLN A 14 16.58 10.27 -5.23
C GLN A 14 15.46 11.10 -5.88
N LYS A 15 15.69 11.68 -7.06
CA LYS A 15 14.67 12.46 -7.77
C LYS A 15 13.58 11.55 -8.31
N VAL A 16 13.96 10.42 -8.91
CA VAL A 16 13.00 9.42 -9.40
C VAL A 16 12.20 8.82 -8.25
N ILE A 17 12.86 8.53 -7.11
CA ILE A 17 12.19 8.05 -5.90
C ILE A 17 11.16 9.07 -5.42
N ALA A 18 11.56 10.33 -5.23
CA ALA A 18 10.65 11.37 -4.73
C ALA A 18 9.43 11.57 -5.66
N GLN A 19 9.64 11.58 -6.99
CA GLN A 19 8.55 11.67 -7.96
C GLN A 19 7.58 10.48 -7.88
N ALA A 20 8.13 9.26 -7.76
CA ALA A 20 7.31 8.06 -7.64
C ALA A 20 6.52 8.04 -6.32
N LEU A 21 7.13 8.46 -5.20
CA LEU A 21 6.45 8.56 -3.91
C LEU A 21 5.30 9.56 -3.96
N ALA A 22 5.53 10.76 -4.52
CA ALA A 22 4.49 11.78 -4.66
C ALA A 22 3.29 11.29 -5.50
N GLU A 23 3.54 10.55 -6.59
CA GLU A 23 2.46 10.01 -7.41
C GLU A 23 1.71 8.87 -6.70
N ILE A 24 2.42 7.99 -5.98
CA ILE A 24 1.78 6.96 -5.16
C ILE A 24 0.89 7.61 -4.10
N GLU A 25 1.37 8.62 -3.38
CA GLU A 25 0.54 9.34 -2.39
C GLU A 25 -0.71 9.94 -3.00
N ARG A 26 -0.60 10.57 -4.18
CA ARG A 26 -1.75 11.13 -4.91
C ARG A 26 -2.78 10.04 -5.23
N LEU A 27 -2.34 8.88 -5.70
CA LEU A 27 -3.22 7.75 -6.02
C LEU A 27 -3.84 7.14 -4.76
N LEU A 28 -3.09 7.04 -3.66
CA LEU A 28 -3.60 6.50 -2.41
C LEU A 28 -4.64 7.41 -1.74
N LYS A 29 -4.55 8.73 -1.94
CA LYS A 29 -5.62 9.66 -1.51
C LYS A 29 -6.96 9.36 -2.20
N ILE A 30 -6.94 8.99 -3.48
CA ILE A 30 -8.15 8.58 -4.21
C ILE A 30 -8.72 7.27 -3.61
N ALA A 31 -7.84 6.32 -3.28
CA ALA A 31 -8.27 5.08 -2.63
C ALA A 31 -8.84 5.33 -1.23
N ASP A 32 -8.23 6.21 -0.45
CA ASP A 32 -8.72 6.61 0.88
C ASP A 32 -10.11 7.26 0.80
N GLU A 33 -10.30 8.21 -0.12
CA GLU A 33 -11.59 8.85 -0.36
C GLU A 33 -12.66 7.81 -0.75
N ALA A 34 -12.34 6.88 -1.65
CA ALA A 34 -13.24 5.81 -2.03
C ALA A 34 -13.59 4.89 -0.85
N LEU A 35 -12.64 4.64 0.06
CA LEU A 35 -12.81 3.82 1.27
C LEU A 35 -13.50 4.57 2.43
N SER A 36 -13.71 5.88 2.32
CA SER A 36 -14.53 6.65 3.27
C SER A 36 -16.01 6.28 3.19
N GLN A 37 -16.47 5.81 2.02
CA GLN A 37 -17.88 5.50 1.76
C GLN A 37 -18.22 4.02 1.93
N LYS A 38 -17.22 3.14 1.92
CA LYS A 38 -17.41 1.68 1.89
C LYS A 38 -16.27 0.95 2.62
N PRO A 39 -16.56 -0.21 3.24
CA PRO A 39 -15.56 -0.95 4.00
C PRO A 39 -14.43 -1.50 3.13
N TYR A 40 -14.73 -1.89 1.89
CA TYR A 40 -13.82 -2.50 0.93
C TYR A 40 -13.84 -1.76 -0.41
N LEU A 41 -12.78 -1.87 -1.21
CA LEU A 41 -12.75 -1.32 -2.56
C LEU A 41 -13.81 -1.98 -3.45
N SER A 42 -14.08 -3.27 -3.20
CA SER A 42 -15.12 -4.05 -3.88
C SER A 42 -16.56 -3.73 -3.43
N GLY A 43 -16.77 -2.81 -2.48
CA GLY A 43 -18.09 -2.44 -1.95
C GLY A 43 -18.29 -2.90 -0.51
N ASP A 44 -19.46 -3.48 -0.23
CA ASP A 44 -19.85 -3.90 1.12
C ASP A 44 -19.08 -5.14 1.61
N LYS A 45 -18.51 -5.91 0.69
CA LYS A 45 -17.80 -7.16 0.96
C LYS A 45 -16.44 -7.16 0.29
N PHE A 46 -15.48 -7.84 0.92
CA PHE A 46 -14.16 -8.11 0.35
C PHE A 46 -14.29 -8.81 -1.01
N GLY A 47 -13.48 -8.38 -1.99
CA GLY A 47 -13.50 -8.95 -3.32
C GLY A 47 -12.24 -8.66 -4.14
N MET A 48 -12.37 -8.79 -5.46
CA MET A 48 -11.24 -8.76 -6.39
C MET A 48 -10.46 -7.43 -6.36
N ALA A 49 -11.14 -6.30 -6.17
CA ALA A 49 -10.46 -5.01 -6.13
C ALA A 49 -9.54 -4.88 -4.90
N ASP A 50 -9.93 -5.49 -3.78
CA ASP A 50 -9.12 -5.52 -2.57
C ASP A 50 -7.89 -6.41 -2.75
N ILE A 51 -8.08 -7.59 -3.36
CA ILE A 51 -6.99 -8.53 -3.70
C ILE A 51 -5.97 -7.86 -4.63
N ALA A 52 -6.43 -7.06 -5.59
CA ALA A 52 -5.56 -6.38 -6.53
C ALA A 52 -4.68 -5.31 -5.86
N LEU A 53 -5.24 -4.49 -4.95
CA LEU A 53 -4.50 -3.39 -4.34
C LEU A 53 -3.65 -3.81 -3.13
N ALA A 54 -4.17 -4.69 -2.26
CA ALA A 54 -3.56 -4.97 -0.96
C ALA A 54 -2.08 -5.42 -1.01
N PRO A 55 -1.62 -6.22 -2.00
CA PRO A 55 -0.21 -6.56 -2.16
C PRO A 55 0.74 -5.38 -2.39
N PHE A 56 0.25 -4.26 -2.92
CA PHE A 56 1.06 -3.05 -3.10
C PHE A 56 1.11 -2.19 -1.84
N ILE A 57 0.09 -2.29 -0.98
CA ILE A 57 0.01 -1.50 0.26
C ILE A 57 0.89 -2.08 1.35
N TYR A 58 1.04 -3.40 1.42
CA TYR A 58 1.95 -4.05 2.37
C TYR A 58 3.39 -3.48 2.31
N PRO A 59 4.10 -3.51 1.17
CA PRO A 59 5.43 -2.93 1.08
C PRO A 59 5.43 -1.40 1.20
N TRP A 60 4.37 -0.71 0.80
CA TRP A 60 4.28 0.76 0.98
C TRP A 60 4.35 1.13 2.46
N ILE A 61 3.58 0.42 3.29
CA ILE A 61 3.52 0.65 4.73
C ILE A 61 4.84 0.27 5.44
N ASN A 62 5.53 -0.77 4.96
CA ASN A 62 6.72 -1.30 5.62
C ASN A 62 8.05 -0.67 5.15
N VAL A 63 8.10 -0.11 3.94
CA VAL A 63 9.35 0.43 3.36
C VAL A 63 9.37 1.96 3.39
N VAL A 64 8.23 2.61 3.21
CA VAL A 64 8.18 4.07 3.13
C VAL A 64 7.99 4.66 4.52
N THR A 65 9.00 5.41 4.97
CA THR A 65 9.10 5.96 6.33
C THR A 65 8.22 7.20 6.53
N GLU A 66 8.19 8.08 5.54
CA GLU A 66 7.37 9.30 5.56
C GLU A 66 6.15 9.08 4.68
N ARG A 67 4.96 9.08 5.29
CA ARG A 67 3.68 8.87 4.61
C ARG A 67 2.62 9.81 5.19
N PRO A 68 1.68 10.32 4.37
CA PRO A 68 0.52 11.03 4.89
C PRO A 68 -0.39 10.07 5.67
N SER A 69 -1.14 10.61 6.63
CA SER A 69 -2.22 9.85 7.26
C SER A 69 -3.35 9.62 6.25
N LEU A 70 -3.76 8.37 6.10
CA LEU A 70 -4.82 7.93 5.20
C LEU A 70 -5.73 6.98 6.01
N PRO A 71 -6.60 7.53 6.87
CA PRO A 71 -7.27 6.76 7.93
C PRO A 71 -8.21 5.67 7.38
N ASN A 72 -8.85 5.89 6.23
CA ASN A 72 -9.75 4.91 5.63
C ASN A 72 -8.98 3.77 4.96
N LEU A 73 -7.86 4.10 4.32
CA LEU A 73 -6.91 3.12 3.78
C LEU A 73 -6.26 2.31 4.90
N GLU A 74 -5.85 2.95 5.99
CA GLU A 74 -5.28 2.29 7.17
C GLU A 74 -6.27 1.32 7.82
N ARG A 75 -7.53 1.76 8.02
CA ARG A 75 -8.63 0.89 8.47
C ARG A 75 -8.82 -0.31 7.54
N TRP A 76 -8.89 -0.06 6.24
CA TRP A 76 -9.07 -1.12 5.24
C TRP A 76 -7.89 -2.10 5.24
N TYR A 77 -6.66 -1.61 5.36
CA TYR A 77 -5.46 -2.44 5.41
C TYR A 77 -5.47 -3.33 6.66
N GLN A 78 -5.91 -2.81 7.81
CA GLN A 78 -6.08 -3.62 9.03
C GLN A 78 -7.06 -4.79 8.82
N LEU A 79 -8.17 -4.58 8.10
CA LEU A 79 -9.07 -5.68 7.74
C LEU A 79 -8.38 -6.73 6.86
N MET A 80 -7.40 -6.33 6.02
CA MET A 80 -6.62 -7.28 5.22
C MET A 80 -5.67 -8.09 6.10
N THR A 81 -5.00 -7.47 7.07
CA THR A 81 -4.04 -8.16 7.97
C THR A 81 -4.72 -9.17 8.89
N GLU A 82 -6.01 -9.05 9.13
CA GLU A 82 -6.82 -10.04 9.86
C GLU A 82 -7.03 -11.35 9.06
N ARG A 83 -6.85 -11.35 7.73
CA ARG A 83 -7.13 -12.50 6.87
C ARG A 83 -5.94 -13.48 6.86
N PRO A 84 -6.14 -14.77 7.20
CA PRO A 84 -5.05 -15.76 7.21
C PRO A 84 -4.32 -15.90 5.87
N ALA A 85 -5.05 -15.86 4.74
CA ALA A 85 -4.47 -15.94 3.41
C ALA A 85 -3.59 -14.72 3.09
N PHE A 86 -4.00 -13.52 3.50
CA PHE A 86 -3.22 -12.31 3.30
C PHE A 86 -1.92 -12.34 4.12
N ARG A 87 -2.00 -12.74 5.40
CA ARG A 87 -0.81 -12.93 6.24
C ARG A 87 0.16 -13.94 5.63
N LYS A 88 -0.35 -15.08 5.15
CA LYS A 88 0.48 -16.16 4.60
C LYS A 88 1.14 -15.83 3.27
N ILE A 89 0.44 -15.11 2.38
CA ILE A 89 0.84 -14.96 0.97
C ILE A 89 1.46 -13.59 0.70
N VAL A 90 0.95 -12.54 1.37
CA VAL A 90 1.36 -11.15 1.10
C VAL A 90 2.30 -10.61 2.17
N MET A 91 2.01 -10.87 3.45
CA MET A 91 2.81 -10.35 4.57
C MET A 91 4.07 -11.19 4.84
N ILE A 92 4.84 -11.43 3.78
CA ILE A 92 6.13 -12.11 3.82
C ILE A 92 7.27 -11.10 3.92
N GLU A 93 8.43 -11.56 4.37
CA GLU A 93 9.61 -10.69 4.53
C GLU A 93 9.95 -9.96 3.22
N ILE A 94 10.11 -8.64 3.34
CA ILE A 94 10.58 -7.80 2.25
C ILE A 94 12.11 -7.77 2.36
N ASN A 95 12.74 -8.77 1.74
CA ASN A 95 14.18 -8.79 1.54
C ASN A 95 14.64 -7.59 0.71
#